data_AF-A0A953LHA0-F1
#
_entry.id   AF-A0A953LHA0-F1
#
_cell.length_a   1.000
_cell.length_b   1.000
_cell.length_c   1.000
_cell.angle_alpha   90.00
_cell.angle_beta   90.00
_cell.angle_gamma   90.00
#
_symmetry.space_group_name_H-M   'P 1'
#
loop_
_entity.id
_entity.type
_entity.pdbx_description
1 polymer ?
#
loop_
_entity_poly.entity_id
_entity_poly.type
_entity_poly.pdbx_seq_one_letter_code
_entity_poly.pdbx_strand_id
1 'polypeptide(L)' 'MAVRTIQDPPFARFLFDNTSSAWIWLLARLYLGWQWLQAGWHKVTDPAWMNGGTALQGFWAR' A
#
# COMPACT_ATOMS: atom_id res chain seq x y z
N MET A 1 28.85 -11.94 -20.85
CA MET A 1 28.34 -10.79 -20.06
C MET A 1 28.64 -11.09 -18.59
N ALA A 2 29.56 -10.35 -17.95
CA ALA A 2 29.84 -10.56 -16.53
C ALA A 2 28.75 -9.88 -15.69
N VAL A 3 28.02 -10.66 -14.88
CA VAL A 3 27.02 -10.12 -13.95
C VAL A 3 27.75 -9.64 -12.70
N ARG A 4 27.63 -8.34 -12.38
CA ARG A 4 28.12 -7.77 -11.12
C ARG A 4 27.01 -7.88 -10.08
N THR A 5 27.20 -8.72 -9.07
CA THR A 5 26.33 -8.77 -7.90
C THR A 5 26.76 -7.69 -6.91
N ILE A 6 25.83 -6.86 -6.47
CA ILE A 6 26.05 -5.87 -5.41
C ILE A 6 25.63 -6.56 -4.10
N GLN A 7 26.54 -6.62 -3.13
CA GLN A 7 26.25 -7.20 -1.82
C GLN A 7 25.28 -6.29 -1.06
N ASP A 8 24.18 -6.84 -0.56
CA ASP A 8 23.23 -6.06 0.21
C ASP A 8 23.82 -5.57 1.54
N PRO A 9 23.52 -4.31 1.93
CA PRO A 9 23.93 -3.79 3.22
C PRO A 9 23.30 -4.60 4.36
N PRO A 10 23.96 -4.70 5.54
CA PRO A 10 23.49 -5.53 6.65
C PRO A 10 22.04 -5.22 7.08
N PHE A 11 21.63 -3.96 7.01
CA PHE A 11 20.27 -3.53 7.32
C PHE A 11 19.23 -4.07 6.33
N ALA A 12 19.53 -4.06 5.02
CA ALA A 12 18.61 -4.60 4.02
C ALA A 12 18.42 -6.11 4.20
N ARG A 13 19.51 -6.84 4.45
CA ARG A 13 19.44 -8.28 4.78
C ARG A 13 18.60 -8.54 6.04
N PHE A 14 18.74 -7.72 7.08
CA PHE A 14 17.90 -7.86 8.27
C PHE A 14 16.41 -7.61 7.97
N LEU A 15 16.08 -6.60 7.16
CA LEU A 15 14.69 -6.23 6.91
C LEU A 15 13.99 -7.14 5.88
N PHE A 16 14.72 -7.72 4.94
CA PHE A 16 14.13 -8.47 3.82
C PHE A 16 14.47 -9.96 3.79
N ASP A 17 15.62 -10.37 4.33
CA ASP A 17 16.11 -11.77 4.30
C ASP A 17 16.03 -12.49 5.66
N ASN A 18 15.57 -11.82 6.73
CA ASN A 18 15.47 -12.40 8.06
C ASN A 18 14.02 -12.59 8.51
N THR A 19 13.63 -13.82 8.87
CA THR A 19 12.30 -14.17 9.39
C THR A 19 11.91 -13.38 10.65
N SER A 20 12.85 -12.96 11.49
CA SER A 20 12.55 -12.13 12.67
C SER A 20 11.95 -10.77 12.31
N SER A 21 12.22 -10.24 11.11
CA SER A 21 11.63 -9.00 10.61
C SER A 21 10.18 -9.13 10.17
N ALA A 22 9.63 -10.36 10.10
CA ALA A 22 8.25 -10.60 9.68
C ALA A 22 7.24 -9.85 10.56
N TRP A 23 7.53 -9.66 11.85
CA TRP A 23 6.67 -8.90 12.76
C TRP A 23 6.57 -7.42 12.39
N ILE A 24 7.68 -6.80 11.98
CA ILE A 24 7.69 -5.40 11.52
C ILE A 24 6.78 -5.28 10.29
N TRP A 25 6.93 -6.22 9.35
CA TRP A 25 6.16 -6.27 8.13
C TRP A 25 4.68 -6.61 8.34
N LEU A 26 4.36 -7.41 9.36
CA LEU A 26 2.98 -7.71 9.75
C LEU A 26 2.28 -6.43 10.20
N LEU A 27 2.90 -5.68 11.12
CA LEU A 27 2.34 -4.42 11.62
C LEU A 27 2.18 -3.39 10.51
N ALA A 28 3.19 -3.24 9.65
CA ALA A 28 3.11 -2.36 8.49
C ALA A 28 1.92 -2.72 7.58
N ARG A 29 1.72 -4.02 7.28
CA ARG A 29 0.61 -4.50 6.46
C ARG A 29 -0.75 -4.27 7.10
N LEU A 30 -0.89 -4.53 8.40
CA LEU A 30 -2.15 -4.28 9.11
C LEU A 30 -2.52 -2.79 9.09
N TYR A 31 -1.54 -1.92 9.31
CA TYR A 31 -1.74 -0.48 9.22
C TYR A 31 -2.12 -0.03 7.81
N LEU A 32 -1.36 -0.44 6.79
CA LEU A 32 -1.65 -0.14 5.38
C LEU A 32 -3.03 -0.67 4.96
N GLY A 33 -3.38 -1.89 5.35
CA GLY A 33 -4.69 -2.49 5.10
C GLY A 33 -5.82 -1.72 5.75
N TRP A 34 -5.64 -1.25 6.99
CA TRP A 34 -6.60 -0.39 7.66
C TRP A 34 -6.77 0.96 6.94
N GLN A 35 -5.67 1.60 6.54
CA GLN A 35 -5.73 2.85 5.78
C GLN A 35 -6.47 2.67 4.45
N TRP A 36 -6.21 1.56 3.75
CA TRP A 36 -6.93 1.23 2.51
C TRP A 36 -8.42 0.97 2.76
N LEU A 37 -8.77 0.28 3.84
CA LEU A 37 -10.17 0.03 4.20
C LEU A 37 -10.90 1.34 4.51
N GLN A 38 -10.30 2.23 5.31
CA GLN A 38 -10.86 3.56 5.61
C GLN A 38 -11.00 4.42 4.34
N ALA A 39 -10.00 4.38 3.46
CA ALA A 39 -10.03 5.09 2.18
C ALA A 39 -11.03 4.48 1.17
N GLY A 40 -11.31 3.19 1.26
CA GLY A 40 -12.36 2.55 0.46
C GLY A 40 -13.75 2.80 1.01
N TRP A 41 -13.89 2.84 2.33
CA TRP A 41 -15.19 2.91 3.02
C TRP A 41 -16.00 4.15 2.64
N HIS A 42 -15.36 5.32 2.59
CA HIS A 42 -16.05 6.54 2.18
C HIS A 42 -16.47 6.53 0.70
N LYS A 43 -15.76 5.80 -0.17
CA LYS A 43 -16.13 5.69 -1.59
C LYS A 43 -17.35 4.80 -1.80
N VAL A 44 -17.53 3.78 -0.98
CA VAL A 44 -18.67 2.86 -1.11
C VAL A 44 -19.90 3.30 -0.31
N THR A 45 -19.73 4.17 0.68
CA THR A 45 -20.84 4.70 1.48
C THR A 45 -21.35 6.05 0.98
N ASP A 46 -20.55 6.82 0.24
CA ASP A 46 -20.96 8.11 -0.31
C ASP A 46 -21.82 7.93 -1.58
N PRO A 47 -23.08 8.40 -1.58
CA PRO A 47 -23.94 8.39 -2.76
C PRO A 47 -23.34 9.11 -3.96
N ALA A 48 -22.46 10.11 -3.80
CA ALA A 48 -21.81 10.78 -4.93
C ALA A 48 -20.87 9.86 -5.74
N TRP A 49 -20.35 8.80 -5.10
CA TRP A 49 -19.56 7.76 -5.75
C TRP A 49 -20.43 6.62 -6.29
N MET A 50 -21.46 6.21 -5.54
CA MET A 50 -22.27 5.03 -5.85
C MET A 50 -23.49 5.33 -6.75
N ASN A 51 -24.06 6.54 -6.67
CA ASN A 51 -25.26 6.95 -7.37
C ASN A 51 -24.93 8.12 -8.33
N GLY A 52 -24.73 7.79 -9.61
CA GLY A 52 -24.57 8.78 -10.68
C GLY A 52 -23.15 9.27 -10.92
N GLY A 53 -22.15 8.81 -10.14
CA GLY A 53 -20.72 9.01 -10.43
C GLY A 53 -20.26 10.47 -10.46
N THR A 54 -20.97 11.37 -9.79
CA THR A 54 -20.66 12.81 -9.74
C THR A 54 -19.29 13.07 -9.13
N ALA A 55 -18.84 12.22 -8.20
CA ALA A 55 -17.49 12.27 -7.65
C ALA A 55 -16.41 11.94 -8.71
N LEU A 56 -16.67 10.98 -9.61
CA LEU A 56 -15.76 10.65 -10.72
C LEU A 56 -15.73 11.76 -11.77
N GLN A 57 -16.91 12.29 -12.16
CA GLN A 57 -16.99 13.42 -13.08
C GLN A 57 -16.24 14.62 -12.50
N GLY A 58 -16.43 14.89 -11.21
CA GLY A 58 -15.73 15.93 -10.49
C GLY A 58 -14.21 15.72 -10.47
N PHE A 59 -13.68 14.48 -10.47
CA PHE A 59 -12.24 14.18 -10.54
C PHE A 59 -11.65 14.37 -11.94
N TRP A 60 -12.39 13.98 -12.98
CA TRP A 60 -11.94 14.03 -14.38
C TRP A 60 -12.08 15.40 -15.05
N ALA A 61 -13.07 16.20 -14.63
CA ALA A 61 -13.32 17.51 -15.21
C ALA A 61 -12.46 18.64 -14.59
N ARG A 62 -11.49 18.29 -13.73
CA ARG A 62 -10.53 19.23 -13.14
C ARG A 62 -9.31 19.38 -14.03
#